data_AF-A0A9W9IRW9-F1
#
_entry.id   AF-A0A9W9IRW9-F1
#
_cell.length_a   1.000
_cell.length_b   1.000
_cell.length_c   1.000
_cell.angle_alpha   90.00
_cell.angle_beta   90.00
_cell.angle_gamma   90.00
#
_symmetry.space_group_name_H-M   'P 1'
#
loop_
_entity.id
_entity.type
_entity.pdbx_description
1 polymer ?
#
loop_
_entity_poly.entity_id
_entity_poly.type
_entity_poly.pdbx_seq_one_letter_code
_entity_poly.pdbx_strand_id
1 'polypeptide(L)'
;MGTKRDFNGQPVAPDAMASDSSPVLSIFETFRDELDEHHDRREKVIKASRDITALSKKIIFALQRVRAINQPLPPKIVKENQTRFDQIHALFTSVVPDLTGIKAWRYQRQISPGIQEFIEAISFDHYLRTQTLITHDEVIARLPAGILVTEEDYLMGLFDLTGEMMRFATVALSSGNAMPTDTQSTDQAPHPPRLSSTQSGIVVDLRTMRARVEALTVPRRHNMLRDLEKKQEVMRNSVEKVERAAYGILVRGSERPGGWMPDLSAPVELEIH
;
A
#
# COMPACT_ATOMS: atom_id res chain seq x y z
N MET A 1 -30.37 11.84 21.55
CA MET A 1 -30.62 13.29 21.66
C MET A 1 -29.28 13.98 21.49
N GLY A 2 -29.19 14.92 20.55
CA GLY A 2 -27.96 15.69 20.33
C GLY A 2 -27.75 16.67 21.49
N THR A 3 -26.50 16.90 21.88
CA THR A 3 -26.20 17.90 22.92
C THR A 3 -26.04 19.26 22.24
N LYS A 4 -26.90 20.23 22.58
CA LYS A 4 -26.76 21.63 22.11
C LYS A 4 -25.36 22.14 22.45
N ARG A 5 -24.66 22.71 21.47
CA ARG A 5 -23.30 23.26 21.65
C ARG A 5 -23.23 24.75 21.28
N ASP A 6 -22.30 25.47 21.87
CA ASP A 6 -22.03 26.87 21.54
C ASP A 6 -21.17 27.01 20.27
N PHE A 7 -20.88 28.24 19.87
CA PHE A 7 -20.00 28.53 18.73
C PHE A 7 -18.59 27.90 18.84
N ASN A 8 -18.15 27.60 20.06
CA ASN A 8 -16.86 26.98 20.34
C ASN A 8 -16.95 25.44 20.48
N GLY A 9 -18.12 24.85 20.24
CA GLY A 9 -18.35 23.40 20.30
C GLY A 9 -18.53 22.83 21.71
N GLN A 10 -18.64 23.68 22.74
CA GLN A 10 -18.85 23.26 24.13
C GLN A 10 -20.34 23.01 24.41
N PRO A 11 -20.68 21.99 25.21
CA PRO A 11 -22.08 21.69 25.52
C PRO A 11 -22.74 22.83 26.31
N VAL A 12 -23.92 23.24 25.86
CA VAL A 12 -24.75 24.30 26.44
C VAL A 12 -25.93 23.65 27.16
N ALA A 13 -26.15 24.05 28.41
CA ALA A 13 -27.31 23.59 29.17
C ALA A 13 -28.61 24.04 28.46
N PRO A 14 -29.66 23.19 28.43
CA PRO A 14 -30.94 23.59 27.87
C PRO A 14 -31.50 24.78 28.67
N ASP A 15 -31.83 25.87 27.97
CA ASP A 15 -32.45 27.06 28.58
C ASP A 15 -33.81 26.68 29.17
N ALA A 16 -33.99 26.89 30.47
CA ALA A 16 -35.21 26.58 31.21
C ALA A 16 -36.42 27.47 30.87
N MET A 17 -36.34 28.34 29.83
CA MET A 17 -37.32 29.39 29.53
C MET A 17 -37.74 29.48 28.05
N ALA A 18 -37.85 28.36 27.33
CA ALA A 18 -38.43 28.35 25.97
C ALA A 18 -39.84 27.76 25.98
N SER A 19 -40.83 28.52 26.46
CA SER A 19 -42.23 28.09 26.57
C SER A 19 -43.08 28.36 25.33
N ASP A 20 -42.49 28.50 24.13
CA ASP A 20 -43.24 28.52 22.87
C ASP A 20 -42.30 28.28 21.67
N SER A 21 -41.82 27.03 21.53
CA SER A 21 -41.08 26.65 20.34
C SER A 21 -42.06 26.56 19.17
N SER A 22 -41.99 27.50 18.22
CA SER A 22 -42.78 27.39 16.99
C SER A 22 -42.53 26.03 16.32
N PRO A 23 -43.52 25.44 15.61
CA PRO A 23 -43.33 24.15 14.93
C PRO A 23 -42.09 24.13 14.01
N VAL A 24 -41.75 25.29 13.44
CA VAL A 24 -40.54 25.49 12.64
C VAL A 24 -39.27 25.35 13.49
N LEU A 25 -39.20 25.97 14.67
CA LEU A 25 -38.04 25.87 15.56
C LEU A 25 -37.78 24.42 16.00
N SER A 26 -38.83 23.65 16.33
CA SER A 26 -38.70 22.23 16.69
C SER A 26 -38.13 21.38 15.54
N ILE A 27 -38.53 21.66 14.29
CA ILE A 27 -37.97 21.01 13.11
C ILE A 27 -36.47 21.31 12.98
N PHE A 28 -36.06 22.58 13.15
CA PHE A 28 -34.66 22.96 13.08
C PHE A 28 -33.81 22.38 14.23
N GLU A 29 -34.37 22.21 15.42
CA GLU A 29 -33.71 21.52 16.52
C GLU A 29 -33.46 20.04 16.19
N THR A 30 -34.44 19.38 15.57
CA THR A 30 -34.28 18.00 15.10
C THR A 30 -33.18 17.90 14.02
N PHE A 31 -33.19 18.81 13.04
CA PHE A 31 -32.13 18.85 12.02
C PHE A 31 -30.75 19.12 12.59
N ARG A 32 -30.65 20.02 13.59
CA ARG A 32 -29.39 20.28 14.30
C ARG A 32 -28.88 19.00 14.94
N ASP A 33 -29.72 18.32 15.72
CA ASP A 33 -29.34 17.10 16.43
C ASP A 33 -28.89 15.98 15.47
N GLU A 34 -29.58 15.81 14.33
CA GLU A 34 -29.20 14.85 13.30
C GLU A 34 -27.86 15.21 12.63
N LEU A 35 -27.63 16.50 12.35
CA LEU A 35 -26.38 16.98 11.75
C LEU A 35 -25.21 16.82 12.71
N ASP A 36 -25.39 17.16 13.99
CA ASP A 36 -24.36 17.00 15.02
C ASP A 36 -23.96 15.53 15.16
N GLU A 37 -24.93 14.62 15.26
CA GLU A 37 -24.64 13.18 15.31
C GLU A 37 -23.94 12.70 14.03
N HIS A 38 -24.33 13.23 12.88
CA HIS A 38 -23.67 12.93 11.60
C HIS A 38 -22.21 13.39 11.57
N HIS A 39 -21.92 14.60 12.08
CA HIS A 39 -20.57 15.16 12.15
C HIS A 39 -19.69 14.39 13.14
N ASP A 40 -20.21 14.05 14.32
CA ASP A 40 -19.50 13.26 15.33
C ASP A 40 -19.08 11.89 14.76
N ARG A 41 -20.00 11.20 14.07
CA ARG A 41 -19.71 9.94 13.37
C ARG A 41 -18.66 10.11 12.28
N ARG A 42 -18.78 11.15 11.46
CA ARG A 42 -17.82 11.44 10.39
C ARG A 42 -16.41 11.65 10.95
N GLU A 43 -16.26 12.43 12.01
CA GLU A 43 -14.97 12.68 12.63
C GLU A 43 -14.39 11.44 13.29
N LYS A 44 -15.23 10.60 13.92
CA LYS A 44 -14.80 9.30 14.45
C LYS A 44 -14.22 8.40 13.34
N VAL A 45 -14.90 8.30 12.20
CA VAL A 45 -14.43 7.51 11.04
C VAL A 45 -13.13 8.08 10.47
N ILE A 46 -13.01 9.40 10.34
CA ILE A 46 -11.78 10.06 9.85
C ILE A 46 -10.59 9.77 10.76
N LYS A 47 -10.78 9.85 12.09
CA LYS A 47 -9.73 9.55 13.06
C LYS A 47 -9.27 8.09 12.93
N ALA A 48 -10.20 7.15 12.93
CA ALA A 48 -9.88 5.73 12.76
C ALA A 48 -9.13 5.48 11.44
N SER A 49 -9.60 6.07 10.33
CA SER A 49 -8.95 5.97 9.01
C SER A 49 -7.49 6.42 9.06
N ARG A 50 -7.21 7.57 9.67
CA ARG A 50 -5.84 8.11 9.82
C ARG A 50 -4.95 7.20 10.68
N ASP A 51 -5.49 6.69 11.79
CA ASP A 51 -4.73 5.82 12.70
C ASP A 51 -4.42 4.47 12.02
N ILE A 52 -5.37 3.92 11.27
CA ILE A 52 -5.17 2.71 10.45
C ILE A 52 -4.07 2.96 9.42
N THR A 53 -4.14 4.05 8.66
CA THR A 53 -3.09 4.43 7.69
C THR A 53 -1.71 4.50 8.36
N ALA A 54 -1.62 5.14 9.53
CA ALA A 54 -0.35 5.27 10.23
C ALA A 54 0.21 3.92 10.72
N LEU A 55 -0.65 3.00 11.17
CA LEU A 55 -0.25 1.65 11.57
C LEU A 55 0.15 0.78 10.38
N SER A 56 -0.58 0.85 9.27
CA SER A 56 -0.28 0.15 8.02
C SER A 56 1.09 0.57 7.47
N LYS A 57 1.42 1.87 7.46
CA LYS A 57 2.76 2.36 7.09
C LYS A 57 3.87 1.77 7.95
N LYS A 58 3.65 1.67 9.26
CA LYS A 58 4.63 1.05 10.17
C LYS A 58 4.84 -0.42 9.86
N ILE A 59 3.79 -1.15 9.47
CA ILE A 59 3.88 -2.54 9.00
C ILE A 59 4.72 -2.60 7.71
N ILE A 60 4.41 -1.77 6.71
CA ILE A 60 5.13 -1.70 5.44
C ILE A 60 6.62 -1.41 5.66
N PHE A 61 6.97 -0.42 6.49
CA PHE A 61 8.36 -0.12 6.83
C PHE A 61 9.07 -1.30 7.53
N ALA A 62 8.35 -2.03 8.39
CA ALA A 62 8.90 -3.21 9.02
C ALA A 62 9.19 -4.32 7.97
N LEU A 63 8.28 -4.52 7.01
CA LEU A 63 8.39 -5.50 5.93
C LEU A 63 9.52 -5.15 4.93
N GLN A 64 9.79 -3.87 4.66
CA GLN A 64 10.92 -3.43 3.83
C GLN A 64 12.30 -3.87 4.39
N ARG A 65 12.37 -4.30 5.65
CA ARG A 65 13.60 -4.84 6.26
C ARG A 65 13.82 -6.33 5.98
N VAL A 66 12.82 -7.02 5.41
CA VAL A 66 12.91 -8.42 5.00
C VAL A 66 13.84 -8.53 3.78
N ARG A 67 14.45 -9.70 3.58
CA ARG A 67 15.40 -9.95 2.48
C ARG A 67 15.02 -11.14 1.60
N ALA A 68 14.16 -12.02 2.08
CA ALA A 68 13.70 -13.20 1.35
C ALA A 68 12.22 -13.05 0.96
N ILE A 69 11.88 -13.59 -0.21
CA ILE A 69 10.51 -13.74 -0.69
C ILE A 69 10.19 -15.24 -0.69
N ASN A 70 8.91 -15.60 -0.54
CA ASN A 70 8.42 -16.98 -0.47
C ASN A 70 9.06 -17.77 0.68
N GLN A 71 9.25 -17.10 1.81
CA GLN A 71 9.85 -17.66 3.02
C GLN A 71 9.11 -17.11 4.25
N PRO A 72 9.13 -17.84 5.39
CA PRO A 72 8.59 -17.34 6.63
C PRO A 72 9.24 -16.00 7.03
N LEU A 73 8.42 -15.03 7.43
CA LEU A 73 8.94 -13.75 7.92
C LEU A 73 9.69 -13.94 9.25
N PRO A 74 10.72 -13.11 9.53
CA PRO A 74 11.44 -13.17 10.80
C PRO A 74 10.50 -13.06 12.01
N PRO A 75 10.64 -13.92 13.04
CA PRO A 75 9.70 -13.98 14.17
C PRO A 75 9.48 -12.64 14.88
N LYS A 76 10.53 -11.81 14.96
CA LYS A 76 10.45 -10.47 15.53
C LYS A 76 9.50 -9.56 14.73
N ILE A 77 9.62 -9.57 13.40
CA ILE A 77 8.75 -8.78 12.51
C ILE A 77 7.32 -9.32 12.56
N VAL A 78 7.13 -10.64 12.58
CA VAL A 78 5.81 -11.27 12.72
C VAL A 78 5.13 -10.80 14.00
N LYS A 79 5.80 -10.89 15.15
CA LYS A 79 5.24 -10.47 16.43
C LYS A 79 4.92 -8.97 16.44
N GLU A 80 5.84 -8.13 15.96
CA GLU A 80 5.69 -6.68 15.91
C GLU A 80 4.51 -6.25 15.02
N ASN A 81 4.39 -6.86 13.84
CA ASN A 81 3.33 -6.56 12.89
C ASN A 81 1.98 -7.14 13.34
N GLN A 82 1.95 -8.31 13.98
CA GLN A 82 0.72 -8.88 14.52
C GLN A 82 0.07 -7.93 15.52
N THR A 83 0.84 -7.36 16.45
CA THR A 83 0.31 -6.36 17.40
C THR A 83 -0.30 -5.15 16.70
N ARG A 84 0.26 -4.71 15.56
CA ARG A 84 -0.31 -3.61 14.77
C ARG A 84 -1.56 -4.03 14.00
N PHE A 85 -1.59 -5.25 13.47
CA PHE A 85 -2.78 -5.82 12.85
C PHE A 85 -3.94 -5.91 13.85
N ASP A 86 -3.67 -6.33 15.08
CA ASP A 86 -4.67 -6.41 16.14
C ASP A 86 -5.23 -5.00 16.48
N GLN A 87 -4.35 -3.99 16.54
CA GLN A 87 -4.77 -2.58 16.73
C GLN A 87 -5.61 -2.06 15.57
N ILE A 88 -5.21 -2.34 14.32
CA ILE A 88 -5.98 -1.98 13.12
C ILE A 88 -7.35 -2.65 13.13
N HIS A 89 -7.41 -3.94 13.47
CA HIS A 89 -8.66 -4.68 13.55
C HIS A 89 -9.60 -4.11 14.62
N ALA A 90 -9.06 -3.71 15.78
CA ALA A 90 -9.82 -3.03 16.82
C ALA A 90 -10.35 -1.67 16.34
N LEU A 91 -9.55 -0.88 15.61
CA LEU A 91 -9.99 0.39 15.02
C LEU A 91 -11.12 0.20 14.02
N PHE A 92 -11.00 -0.75 13.07
CA PHE A 92 -12.08 -1.08 12.15
C PHE A 92 -13.35 -1.50 12.90
N THR A 93 -13.22 -2.42 13.86
CA THR A 93 -14.35 -2.90 14.68
C THR A 93 -15.06 -1.75 15.38
N SER A 94 -14.32 -0.76 15.89
CA SER A 94 -14.89 0.39 16.60
C SER A 94 -15.76 1.31 15.72
N VAL A 95 -15.54 1.31 14.39
CA VAL A 95 -16.29 2.14 13.43
C VAL A 95 -17.31 1.36 12.62
N VAL A 96 -17.35 0.02 12.69
CA VAL A 96 -18.38 -0.81 12.03
C VAL A 96 -19.81 -0.29 12.26
N PRO A 97 -20.25 0.08 13.49
CA PRO A 97 -21.62 0.57 13.70
C PRO A 97 -21.95 1.83 12.90
N ASP A 98 -20.94 2.63 12.57
CA ASP A 98 -21.07 3.87 11.81
C ASP A 98 -21.01 3.64 10.29
N LEU A 99 -20.58 2.45 9.86
CA LEU A 99 -20.34 2.08 8.47
C LEU A 99 -21.32 1.02 7.93
N THR A 100 -22.41 0.71 8.65
CA THR A 100 -23.38 -0.30 8.23
C THR A 100 -24.65 0.31 7.62
N GLY A 101 -25.35 -0.50 6.80
CA GLY A 101 -26.61 -0.12 6.16
C GLY A 101 -26.47 1.09 5.23
N ILE A 102 -27.41 2.03 5.30
CA ILE A 102 -27.42 3.26 4.47
C ILE A 102 -26.17 4.13 4.73
N LYS A 103 -25.55 4.01 5.92
CA LYS A 103 -24.39 4.81 6.32
C LYS A 103 -23.09 4.35 5.65
N ALA A 104 -23.02 3.09 5.18
CA ALA A 104 -21.84 2.51 4.54
C ALA A 104 -21.29 3.40 3.42
N TRP A 105 -22.14 3.72 2.44
CA TRP A 105 -21.76 4.58 1.32
C TRP A 105 -21.54 6.03 1.72
N ARG A 106 -22.24 6.52 2.75
CA ARG A 106 -22.14 7.91 3.20
C ARG A 106 -20.76 8.23 3.75
N TYR A 107 -20.15 7.29 4.47
CA TYR A 107 -18.85 7.47 5.10
C TYR A 107 -17.71 6.71 4.40
N GLN A 108 -17.98 6.05 3.27
CA GLN A 108 -16.98 5.29 2.51
C GLN A 108 -15.76 6.14 2.17
N ARG A 109 -15.97 7.38 1.73
CA ARG A 109 -14.87 8.30 1.38
C ARG A 109 -13.95 8.64 2.54
N GLN A 110 -14.45 8.58 3.78
CA GLN A 110 -13.65 8.88 4.97
C GLN A 110 -12.80 7.69 5.41
N ILE A 111 -13.33 6.47 5.30
CA ILE A 111 -12.63 5.24 5.71
C ILE A 111 -11.73 4.66 4.60
N SER A 112 -12.08 4.89 3.33
CA SER A 112 -11.40 4.37 2.14
C SER A 112 -9.87 4.55 2.15
N PRO A 113 -9.29 5.71 2.52
CA PRO A 113 -7.83 5.85 2.62
C PRO A 113 -7.17 4.87 3.61
N GLY A 114 -7.81 4.63 4.76
CA GLY A 114 -7.36 3.64 5.74
C GLY A 114 -7.46 2.21 5.21
N ILE A 115 -8.53 1.91 4.47
CA ILE A 115 -8.71 0.59 3.81
C ILE A 115 -7.63 0.38 2.76
N GLN A 116 -7.40 1.34 1.85
CA GLN A 116 -6.40 1.24 0.79
C GLN A 116 -4.99 0.98 1.34
N GLU A 117 -4.58 1.73 2.36
CA GLU A 117 -3.27 1.53 3.00
C GLU A 117 -3.19 0.20 3.76
N PHE A 118 -4.29 -0.26 4.37
CA PHE A 118 -4.34 -1.59 4.98
C PHE A 118 -4.20 -2.70 3.93
N ILE A 119 -4.84 -2.55 2.77
CA ILE A 119 -4.73 -3.46 1.63
C ILE A 119 -3.28 -3.52 1.14
N GLU A 120 -2.61 -2.38 0.98
CA GLU A 120 -1.19 -2.32 0.64
C GLU A 120 -0.35 -3.13 1.64
N ALA A 121 -0.54 -2.91 2.95
CA ALA A 121 0.20 -3.58 4.00
C ALA A 121 -0.01 -5.10 4.03
N ILE A 122 -1.25 -5.58 3.95
CA ILE A 122 -1.53 -7.04 3.95
C ILE A 122 -1.11 -7.69 2.64
N SER A 123 -1.21 -6.97 1.51
CA SER A 123 -0.76 -7.50 0.22
C SER A 123 0.75 -7.64 0.20
N PHE A 124 1.49 -6.70 0.80
CA PHE A 124 2.94 -6.81 0.89
C PHE A 124 3.37 -7.93 1.85
N ASP A 125 2.73 -8.08 3.02
CA ASP A 125 2.97 -9.19 3.93
C ASP A 125 2.71 -10.55 3.23
N HIS A 126 1.57 -10.66 2.54
CA HIS A 126 1.19 -11.88 1.80
C HIS A 126 2.16 -12.20 0.67
N TYR A 127 2.54 -11.20 -0.12
CA TYR A 127 3.47 -11.38 -1.23
C TYR A 127 4.84 -11.84 -0.74
N LEU A 128 5.38 -11.26 0.34
CA LEU A 128 6.66 -11.70 0.89
C LEU A 128 6.64 -13.15 1.38
N ARG A 129 5.49 -13.63 1.88
CA ARG A 129 5.34 -15.00 2.37
C ARG A 129 5.10 -16.04 1.28
N THR A 130 4.37 -15.67 0.23
CA THR A 130 3.82 -16.64 -0.75
C THR A 130 4.26 -16.40 -2.18
N GLN A 131 4.82 -15.22 -2.46
CA GLN A 131 5.08 -14.72 -3.82
C GLN A 131 3.84 -14.76 -4.72
N THR A 132 2.68 -14.51 -4.13
CA THR A 132 1.41 -14.37 -4.87
C THR A 132 0.74 -13.08 -4.47
N LEU A 133 -0.22 -12.64 -5.29
CA LEU A 133 -1.05 -11.49 -4.98
C LEU A 133 -2.26 -11.96 -4.16
N ILE A 134 -2.53 -11.29 -3.04
CA ILE A 134 -3.75 -11.55 -2.25
C ILE A 134 -4.98 -11.16 -3.07
N THR A 135 -6.02 -12.00 -3.05
CA THR A 135 -7.28 -11.77 -3.76
C THR A 135 -8.19 -10.80 -2.99
N HIS A 136 -9.19 -10.23 -3.69
CA HIS A 136 -10.17 -9.34 -3.07
C HIS A 136 -10.96 -10.03 -1.94
N ASP A 137 -11.35 -11.29 -2.13
CA ASP A 137 -12.08 -12.07 -1.13
C ASP A 137 -11.22 -12.36 0.11
N GLU A 138 -9.94 -12.67 -0.08
CA GLU A 138 -9.00 -12.84 1.03
C GLU A 138 -8.78 -11.54 1.81
N VAL A 139 -8.78 -10.39 1.14
CA VAL A 139 -8.74 -9.07 1.78
C VAL A 139 -9.99 -8.85 2.63
N ILE A 140 -11.18 -9.11 2.08
CA ILE A 140 -12.45 -8.97 2.83
C ILE A 140 -12.44 -9.87 4.06
N ALA A 141 -11.95 -11.10 3.94
CA ALA A 141 -11.87 -12.05 5.05
C ALA A 141 -10.94 -11.61 6.20
N ARG A 142 -10.03 -10.65 5.95
CA ARG A 142 -9.14 -10.06 6.97
C ARG A 142 -9.78 -8.90 7.75
N LEU A 143 -10.97 -8.44 7.34
CA LEU A 143 -11.65 -7.31 7.93
C LEU A 143 -12.92 -7.73 8.70
N PRO A 144 -13.33 -6.97 9.73
CA PRO A 144 -14.60 -7.20 10.38
C PRO A 144 -15.78 -7.13 9.41
N ALA A 145 -16.79 -7.97 9.62
CA ALA A 145 -18.04 -7.89 8.89
C ALA A 145 -18.66 -6.48 9.03
N GLY A 146 -19.07 -5.90 7.91
CA GLY A 146 -19.63 -4.54 7.85
C GLY A 146 -18.66 -3.47 7.34
N ILE A 147 -17.36 -3.78 7.20
CA ILE A 147 -16.45 -2.93 6.42
C ILE A 147 -16.64 -3.23 4.93
N LEU A 148 -17.11 -2.24 4.19
CA LEU A 148 -17.23 -2.33 2.73
C LEU A 148 -15.86 -2.10 2.09
N VAL A 149 -15.30 -3.14 1.48
CA VAL A 149 -14.12 -3.03 0.62
C VAL A 149 -14.61 -2.97 -0.82
N THR A 150 -14.41 -1.83 -1.48
CA THR A 150 -14.77 -1.72 -2.90
C THR A 150 -13.66 -2.28 -3.79
N GLU A 151 -13.99 -2.62 -5.03
CA GLU A 151 -12.99 -2.96 -6.05
C GLU A 151 -12.01 -1.80 -6.28
N GLU A 152 -12.49 -0.56 -6.18
CA GLU A 152 -11.67 0.65 -6.24
C GLU A 152 -10.66 0.68 -5.09
N ASP A 153 -11.08 0.43 -3.84
CA ASP A 153 -10.16 0.39 -2.70
C ASP A 153 -9.07 -0.69 -2.87
N TYR A 154 -9.47 -1.86 -3.37
CA TYR A 154 -8.54 -2.94 -3.65
C TYR A 154 -7.52 -2.57 -4.72
N LEU A 155 -7.97 -2.09 -5.88
CA LEU A 155 -7.08 -1.69 -6.97
C LEU A 155 -6.15 -0.55 -6.56
N MET A 156 -6.65 0.45 -5.83
CA MET A 156 -5.86 1.59 -5.36
C MET A 156 -4.77 1.16 -4.37
N GLY A 157 -5.08 0.27 -3.42
CA GLY A 157 -4.08 -0.31 -2.53
C GLY A 157 -3.03 -1.15 -3.29
N LEU A 158 -3.44 -1.88 -4.33
CA LEU A 158 -2.51 -2.63 -5.17
C LEU A 158 -1.61 -1.73 -6.04
N PHE A 159 -2.10 -0.58 -6.50
CA PHE A 159 -1.26 0.39 -7.19
C PHE A 159 -0.13 0.87 -6.29
N ASP A 160 -0.42 1.20 -5.04
CA ASP A 160 0.59 1.66 -4.09
C ASP A 160 1.56 0.54 -3.70
N LEU A 161 1.07 -0.71 -3.57
CA LEU A 161 1.91 -1.89 -3.39
C LEU A 161 3.01 -2.01 -4.46
N THR A 162 2.75 -1.67 -5.72
CA THR A 162 3.77 -1.75 -6.78
C THR A 162 4.97 -0.84 -6.49
N GLY A 163 4.74 0.29 -5.81
CA GLY A 163 5.79 1.20 -5.35
C GLY A 163 6.64 0.56 -4.25
N GLU A 164 6.01 -0.09 -3.27
CA GLU A 164 6.73 -0.78 -2.20
C GLU A 164 7.47 -2.03 -2.71
N MET A 165 6.89 -2.77 -3.66
CA MET A 165 7.58 -3.88 -4.35
C MET A 165 8.78 -3.38 -5.15
N MET A 166 8.68 -2.24 -5.83
CA MET A 166 9.83 -1.62 -6.51
C MET A 166 10.91 -1.22 -5.52
N ARG A 167 10.55 -0.59 -4.41
CA ARG A 167 11.50 -0.24 -3.34
C ARG A 167 12.19 -1.47 -2.77
N PHE A 168 11.46 -2.54 -2.54
CA PHE A 168 12.02 -3.82 -2.09
C PHE A 168 12.96 -4.41 -3.13
N ALA A 169 12.53 -4.48 -4.39
CA ALA A 169 13.31 -5.04 -5.50
C ALA A 169 14.62 -4.29 -5.71
N THR A 170 14.59 -2.96 -5.72
CA THR A 170 15.80 -2.14 -5.90
C THR A 170 16.83 -2.38 -4.79
N VAL A 171 16.40 -2.50 -3.53
CA VAL A 171 17.30 -2.85 -2.41
C VAL A 171 17.84 -4.28 -2.55
N ALA A 172 17.00 -5.22 -2.96
CA ALA A 172 17.40 -6.62 -3.16
C ALA A 172 18.39 -6.79 -4.33
N LEU A 173 18.23 -5.99 -5.39
CA LEU A 173 19.11 -5.96 -6.56
C LEU A 173 20.44 -5.25 -6.24
N SER A 174 20.43 -4.19 -5.43
CA SER A 174 21.65 -3.46 -5.05
C SER A 174 22.53 -4.21 -4.05
N SER A 175 21.96 -5.12 -3.26
CA SER A 175 22.68 -5.82 -2.18
C SER A 175 23.65 -6.91 -2.65
N GLY A 176 23.89 -7.04 -3.96
CA GLY A 176 25.02 -7.83 -4.49
C GLY A 176 24.91 -9.35 -4.32
N ASN A 177 23.77 -9.89 -3.91
CA ASN A 177 23.51 -11.34 -3.83
C ASN A 177 23.36 -12.00 -5.23
N ALA A 178 24.07 -11.52 -6.25
CA ALA A 178 24.38 -12.37 -7.38
C ALA A 178 25.15 -13.55 -6.78
N MET A 179 24.55 -14.75 -6.83
CA MET A 179 25.20 -15.95 -6.34
C MET A 179 26.61 -16.00 -6.96
N PRO A 180 27.67 -16.29 -6.18
CA PRO A 180 28.89 -16.79 -6.78
C PRO A 180 28.45 -17.97 -7.65
N THR A 181 28.78 -17.91 -8.93
CA THR A 181 28.71 -19.07 -9.82
C THR A 181 29.19 -20.29 -9.05
N ASP A 182 28.35 -21.32 -8.93
CA ASP A 182 28.64 -22.56 -8.21
C ASP A 182 30.12 -22.90 -8.33
N THR A 183 30.85 -22.83 -7.22
CA THR A 183 32.30 -23.07 -7.14
C THR A 183 32.61 -24.56 -7.22
N GLN A 184 31.98 -25.29 -8.15
CA GLN A 184 32.20 -26.71 -8.40
C GLN A 184 32.17 -27.03 -9.90
N SER A 185 33.10 -26.46 -10.67
CA SER A 185 33.64 -27.12 -11.86
C SER A 185 34.86 -26.33 -12.36
N THR A 186 36.03 -26.94 -12.25
CA THR A 186 37.34 -26.37 -12.57
C THR A 186 37.65 -26.15 -14.06
N ASP A 187 36.69 -26.23 -14.99
CA ASP A 187 37.00 -26.16 -16.43
C ASP A 187 35.90 -25.52 -17.32
N GLN A 188 35.07 -24.62 -16.79
CA GLN A 188 34.08 -23.91 -17.62
C GLN A 188 34.34 -22.40 -17.68
N ALA A 189 34.26 -21.85 -18.89
CA ALA A 189 34.33 -20.42 -19.17
C ALA A 189 33.42 -19.62 -18.21
N PRO A 190 33.79 -18.39 -17.83
CA PRO A 190 33.01 -17.60 -16.87
C PRO A 190 31.55 -17.51 -17.32
N HIS A 191 30.64 -18.04 -16.49
CA HIS A 191 29.21 -17.98 -16.78
C HIS A 191 28.74 -16.52 -16.75
N PRO A 192 27.81 -16.14 -17.65
CA PRO A 192 27.25 -14.80 -17.66
C PRO A 192 26.56 -14.51 -16.31
N PRO A 193 26.51 -13.25 -15.87
CA PRO A 193 25.80 -12.86 -14.66
C PRO A 193 24.35 -13.29 -14.75
N ARG A 194 23.82 -13.80 -13.64
CA ARG A 194 22.42 -14.16 -13.52
C ARG A 194 21.85 -13.54 -12.26
N LEU A 195 20.63 -13.06 -12.37
CA LEU A 195 19.83 -12.71 -11.19
C LEU A 195 19.48 -14.00 -10.45
N SER A 196 19.40 -13.94 -9.12
CA SER A 196 18.83 -15.05 -8.35
C SER A 196 17.38 -15.31 -8.78
N SER A 197 16.87 -16.51 -8.49
CA SER A 197 15.47 -16.86 -8.77
C SER A 197 14.50 -15.85 -8.13
N THR A 198 14.80 -15.40 -6.92
CA THR A 198 14.04 -14.37 -6.20
C THR A 198 14.09 -13.00 -6.90
N GLN A 199 15.28 -12.55 -7.34
CA GLN A 199 15.46 -11.28 -8.05
C GLN A 199 14.77 -11.29 -9.42
N SER A 200 14.87 -12.39 -10.15
CA SER A 200 14.16 -12.58 -11.42
C SER A 200 12.65 -12.62 -11.20
N GLY A 201 12.19 -13.33 -10.16
CA GLY A 201 10.79 -13.50 -9.81
C GLY A 201 10.10 -12.15 -9.62
N ILE A 202 10.62 -11.28 -8.74
CA ILE A 202 9.99 -9.99 -8.47
C ILE A 202 9.89 -9.08 -9.71
N VAL A 203 10.86 -9.17 -10.64
CA VAL A 203 10.81 -8.42 -11.91
C VAL A 203 9.66 -8.94 -12.78
N VAL A 204 9.50 -10.26 -12.89
CA VAL A 204 8.41 -10.91 -13.65
C VAL A 204 7.05 -10.62 -13.03
N ASP A 205 6.97 -10.66 -11.70
CA ASP A 205 5.73 -10.41 -10.96
C ASP A 205 5.26 -8.96 -11.17
N LEU A 206 6.15 -7.97 -11.06
CA LEU A 206 5.85 -6.57 -11.36
C LEU A 206 5.41 -6.33 -12.81
N ARG A 207 6.06 -6.99 -13.77
CA ARG A 207 5.64 -6.95 -15.19
C ARG A 207 4.26 -7.52 -15.40
N THR A 208 3.96 -8.64 -14.73
CA THR A 208 2.65 -9.30 -14.80
C THR A 208 1.57 -8.41 -14.20
N MET A 209 1.84 -7.75 -13.07
CA MET A 209 0.93 -6.77 -12.48
C MET A 209 0.66 -5.62 -13.46
N ARG A 210 1.70 -5.02 -14.05
CA ARG A 210 1.55 -3.95 -15.06
C ARG A 210 0.66 -4.40 -16.21
N ALA A 211 0.95 -5.55 -16.82
CA ALA A 211 0.20 -6.06 -17.96
C ALA A 211 -1.29 -6.27 -17.64
N ARG A 212 -1.59 -6.82 -16.46
CA ARG A 212 -2.99 -7.03 -16.03
C ARG A 212 -3.71 -5.72 -15.77
N VAL A 213 -3.04 -4.74 -15.18
CA VAL A 213 -3.62 -3.45 -14.87
C VAL A 213 -3.81 -2.58 -16.12
N GLU A 214 -2.89 -2.63 -17.08
CA GLU A 214 -3.04 -1.95 -18.37
C GLU A 214 -4.16 -2.55 -19.23
N ALA A 215 -4.52 -3.81 -18.99
CA ALA A 215 -5.67 -4.45 -19.61
C ALA A 215 -7.02 -4.06 -18.99
N LEU A 216 -7.04 -3.36 -17.84
CA LEU A 216 -8.29 -2.92 -17.20
C LEU A 216 -8.98 -1.87 -18.06
N THR A 217 -10.25 -2.14 -18.40
CA THR A 217 -11.14 -1.16 -19.03
C THR A 217 -12.09 -0.61 -18.00
N VAL A 218 -11.97 0.68 -17.69
CA VAL A 218 -12.81 1.35 -16.69
C VAL A 218 -13.83 2.25 -17.40
N PRO A 219 -15.14 2.13 -17.09
CA PRO A 219 -16.15 2.98 -17.70
C PRO A 219 -15.86 4.48 -17.48
N ARG A 220 -16.10 5.31 -18.50
CA ARG A 220 -15.84 6.76 -18.46
C ARG A 220 -16.48 7.51 -17.28
N ARG A 221 -17.56 6.98 -16.73
CA ARG A 221 -18.32 7.59 -15.62
C ARG A 221 -17.91 7.06 -14.23
N HIS A 222 -17.00 6.10 -14.16
CA HIS A 222 -16.54 5.56 -12.89
C HIS A 222 -15.60 6.55 -12.20
N ASN A 223 -15.75 6.72 -10.89
CA ASN A 223 -15.00 7.74 -10.13
C ASN A 223 -13.47 7.48 -10.16
N MET A 224 -13.07 6.21 -10.01
CA MET A 224 -11.66 5.76 -10.10
C MET A 224 -10.90 6.24 -11.34
N LEU A 225 -11.58 6.51 -12.47
CA LEU A 225 -10.91 6.85 -13.73
C LEU A 225 -10.00 8.07 -13.61
N ARG A 226 -10.35 9.03 -12.75
CA ARG A 226 -9.58 10.26 -12.54
C ARG A 226 -8.20 9.98 -11.95
N ASP A 227 -8.11 9.03 -11.03
CA ASP A 227 -6.88 8.69 -10.33
C ASP A 227 -6.12 7.55 -11.02
N LEU A 228 -6.84 6.73 -11.79
CA LEU A 228 -6.31 5.56 -12.49
C LEU A 228 -5.14 5.90 -13.42
N GLU A 229 -5.29 6.92 -14.26
CA GLU A 229 -4.25 7.31 -15.23
C GLU A 229 -2.93 7.64 -14.53
N LYS A 230 -3.00 8.47 -13.49
CA LYS A 230 -1.84 8.85 -12.68
C LYS A 230 -1.24 7.64 -11.96
N LYS A 231 -2.07 6.76 -11.41
CA LYS A 231 -1.62 5.53 -10.71
C LYS A 231 -0.97 4.54 -11.67
N GLN A 232 -1.50 4.38 -12.88
CA GLN A 232 -0.88 3.60 -13.96
C GLN A 232 0.46 4.17 -14.38
N GLU A 233 0.60 5.50 -14.49
CA GLU A 233 1.87 6.15 -14.77
C GLU A 233 2.92 5.89 -13.68
N VAL A 234 2.55 6.06 -12.40
CA VAL A 234 3.44 5.78 -11.26
C VAL A 234 3.87 4.32 -11.22
N MET A 235 2.94 3.40 -11.47
CA MET A 235 3.23 1.96 -11.56
C MET A 235 4.20 1.67 -12.71
N ARG A 236 3.95 2.20 -13.92
CA ARG A 236 4.85 2.02 -15.08
C ARG A 236 6.27 2.49 -14.75
N ASN A 237 6.39 3.68 -14.16
CA ASN A 237 7.68 4.21 -13.71
C ASN A 237 8.35 3.31 -12.65
N SER A 238 7.57 2.68 -11.77
CA SER A 238 8.08 1.75 -10.76
C SER A 238 8.60 0.46 -11.40
N VAL A 239 7.87 -0.12 -12.34
CA VAL A 239 8.31 -1.30 -13.09
C VAL A 239 9.57 -1.00 -13.89
N GLU A 240 9.61 0.11 -14.63
CA GLU A 240 10.78 0.50 -15.43
C GLU A 240 12.04 0.67 -14.57
N LYS A 241 11.93 1.20 -13.35
CA LYS A 241 13.06 1.30 -12.41
C LYS A 241 13.64 -0.06 -12.06
N VAL A 242 12.77 -1.03 -11.77
CA VAL A 242 13.20 -2.41 -11.46
C VAL A 242 13.80 -3.08 -12.68
N GLU A 243 13.21 -2.90 -13.86
CA GLU A 243 13.73 -3.42 -15.13
C GLU A 243 15.12 -2.86 -15.45
N ARG A 244 15.33 -1.54 -15.28
CA ARG A 244 16.63 -0.89 -15.48
C ARG A 244 17.68 -1.40 -14.49
N ALA A 245 17.30 -1.61 -13.23
CA ALA A 245 18.20 -2.17 -12.22
C ALA A 245 18.61 -3.62 -12.57
N ALA A 246 17.65 -4.45 -12.96
CA ALA A 246 17.88 -5.82 -13.43
C ALA A 246 18.77 -5.85 -14.69
N TYR A 247 18.47 -5.01 -15.69
CA TYR A 247 19.27 -4.85 -16.90
C TYR A 247 20.71 -4.46 -16.58
N GLY A 248 20.90 -3.49 -15.67
CA GLY A 248 22.22 -3.03 -15.25
C GLY A 248 23.08 -4.17 -14.68
N ILE A 249 22.49 -5.09 -13.91
CA ILE A 249 23.20 -6.26 -13.36
C ILE A 249 23.58 -7.25 -14.47
N LEU A 250 22.62 -7.57 -15.35
CA LEU A 250 22.82 -8.58 -16.39
C LEU A 250 23.84 -8.12 -17.44
N VAL A 251 23.77 -6.85 -17.86
CA VAL A 251 24.63 -6.33 -18.94
C VAL A 251 25.99 -5.88 -18.40
N ARG A 252 26.05 -5.06 -17.34
CA ARG A 252 27.35 -4.60 -16.80
C ARG A 252 28.14 -5.74 -16.17
N GLY A 253 27.48 -6.72 -15.57
CA GLY A 253 28.16 -7.91 -15.08
C GLY A 253 28.77 -8.73 -16.23
N SER A 254 28.18 -8.67 -17.43
CA SER A 254 28.70 -9.37 -18.62
C SER A 254 29.89 -8.62 -19.22
N GLU A 255 29.89 -7.29 -19.12
CA GLU A 255 30.99 -6.43 -19.59
C GLU A 255 32.22 -6.43 -18.66
N ARG A 256 32.03 -6.61 -17.34
CA ARG A 256 33.11 -6.60 -16.33
C ARG A 256 32.99 -7.81 -15.39
N PRO A 257 33.50 -8.99 -15.80
CA PRO A 257 33.52 -10.18 -14.97
C PRO A 257 34.31 -9.97 -13.67
N GLY A 258 34.06 -10.80 -12.65
CA GLY A 258 34.82 -10.73 -11.39
C GLY A 258 36.33 -10.81 -11.62
N GLY A 259 37.08 -9.81 -11.15
CA GLY A 259 38.53 -9.69 -11.36
C GLY A 259 38.93 -8.92 -12.62
N TRP A 260 37.99 -8.40 -13.40
CA TRP A 260 38.29 -7.53 -14.53
C TRP A 260 38.90 -6.21 -14.04
N MET A 261 40.15 -5.96 -14.43
CA MET A 261 40.80 -4.66 -14.31
C MET A 261 40.93 -4.06 -15.71
N PRO A 262 40.69 -2.74 -15.87
CA PRO A 262 41.02 -2.06 -17.12
C PRO A 262 42.48 -2.31 -17.45
N ASP A 263 42.79 -2.58 -18.72
CA ASP A 263 44.16 -2.65 -19.17
C ASP A 263 44.79 -1.25 -19.11
N LEU A 264 45.55 -0.99 -18.04
CA LEU A 264 46.26 0.27 -17.83
C LEU A 264 47.59 0.32 -18.60
N SER A 265 47.91 -0.68 -19.42
CA SER A 265 49.13 -0.71 -20.23
C SER A 265 48.99 -0.03 -21.60
N ALA A 266 47.76 0.31 -22.00
CA ALA A 266 47.52 1.08 -23.20
C ALA A 266 48.05 2.53 -23.02
N PRO A 267 48.88 3.05 -23.94
CA PRO A 267 49.33 4.43 -23.86
C PRO A 267 48.11 5.35 -23.90
N VAL A 268 48.07 6.31 -22.98
CA VAL A 268 47.06 7.37 -22.97
C VAL A 268 47.19 8.12 -24.30
N GLU A 269 46.28 7.89 -25.24
CA GLU A 269 46.10 8.76 -26.39
C GLU A 269 45.61 10.10 -25.86
N LEU A 270 46.57 10.98 -25.55
CA LEU A 270 46.31 12.40 -25.42
C LEU A 270 45.94 12.88 -26.83
N GLU A 271 44.65 13.03 -27.09
CA GLU A 271 44.20 13.85 -28.22
C GLU A 271 44.70 15.28 -27.98
N ILE A 272 45.84 15.60 -28.58
CA ILE A 272 46.35 16.96 -28.68
C ILE A 272 45.56 17.63 -29.80
N HIS A 273 44.59 18.45 -29.43
CA HIS A 273 43.97 19.44 -30.31
C HIS A 273 44.95 20.60 -30.60
#